data_AF-A0A968LGF3-F1
#
_entry.id   AF-A0A968LGF3-F1
#
_cell.length_a   1.000
_cell.length_b   1.000
_cell.length_c   1.000
_cell.angle_alpha   90.00
_cell.angle_beta   90.00
_cell.angle_gamma   90.00
#
_symmetry.space_group_name_H-M   'P 1'
#
loop_
_entity.id
_entity.type
_entity.pdbx_description
1 polymer ?
#
loop_
_entity_poly.entity_id
_entity_poly.type
_entity_poly.pdbx_seq_one_letter_code
_entity_poly.pdbx_strand_id
1 'polypeptide(L)'
;MLHELDGQAAYSAAAISTLEYVAILAAPGEVPRLQGNGAPGLTVYEDSTVYLRGVSVRQGDDVGVLVSGAVWIQQCRIFNNSGGGIVVDGGELVLENSFVGGTSSDVPMIQIATGTANIVYSTIGATAVSTSAIECVDGTGSTIRNSIVMFNNGDDPNGGELICPNIELVNNALEGDFAGNVSLGNVSTMWFANFNNGDLALNPQTVPAILTTAATWLSGDPTTDIDGDPRSAMPGAADFAGADVF
;
A
#
# COMPACT_ATOMS: atom_id res chain seq x y z
N MET A 1 -4.80 -20.83 -4.38
CA MET A 1 -4.98 -19.99 -5.58
C MET A 1 -6.44 -19.59 -5.63
N LEU A 2 -6.71 -18.30 -5.85
CA LEU A 2 -8.04 -17.73 -5.99
C LEU A 2 -8.28 -17.36 -7.45
N HIS A 3 -9.51 -17.55 -7.90
CA HIS A 3 -9.95 -17.10 -9.21
C HIS A 3 -10.93 -15.94 -9.06
N GLU A 4 -11.03 -15.11 -10.07
CA GLU A 4 -12.08 -14.11 -10.12
C GLU A 4 -13.45 -14.79 -10.20
N LEU A 5 -14.39 -14.34 -9.36
CA LEU A 5 -15.77 -14.81 -9.41
C LEU A 5 -16.53 -14.03 -10.48
N ASP A 6 -17.52 -14.69 -11.09
CA ASP A 6 -18.35 -14.10 -12.15
C ASP A 6 -18.85 -12.70 -11.77
N GLY A 7 -18.64 -11.74 -12.67
CA GLY A 7 -19.07 -10.37 -12.47
C GLY A 7 -18.32 -9.63 -11.35
N GLN A 8 -17.07 -10.00 -11.05
CA GLN A 8 -16.24 -9.34 -10.02
C GLN A 8 -16.82 -9.51 -8.60
N ALA A 9 -17.56 -10.60 -8.37
CA ALA A 9 -18.10 -10.91 -7.06
C ALA A 9 -16.96 -11.11 -6.05
N ALA A 10 -17.19 -10.69 -4.81
CA ALA A 10 -16.20 -10.81 -3.76
C ALA A 10 -16.28 -12.17 -3.06
N TYR A 11 -15.12 -12.71 -2.71
CA TYR A 11 -15.04 -13.66 -1.61
C TYR A 11 -15.33 -12.94 -0.30
N SER A 12 -16.02 -13.62 0.61
CA SER A 12 -16.24 -13.12 1.96
C SER A 12 -14.92 -12.98 2.74
N ALA A 13 -14.96 -12.17 3.80
CA ALA A 13 -13.87 -11.98 4.75
C ALA A 13 -13.14 -13.28 5.08
N ALA A 14 -11.81 -13.23 5.07
CA ALA A 14 -10.97 -14.35 5.46
C ALA A 14 -10.34 -14.05 6.83
N ALA A 15 -10.52 -14.95 7.79
CA ALA A 15 -9.83 -14.91 9.07
C ALA A 15 -8.89 -16.11 9.15
N ILE A 16 -7.58 -15.87 9.22
CA ILE A 16 -6.54 -16.91 9.27
C ILE A 16 -6.07 -17.07 10.70
N SER A 17 -6.30 -18.26 11.26
CA SER A 17 -6.15 -18.58 12.68
C SER A 17 -4.73 -18.98 13.08
N THR A 18 -4.49 -19.09 14.38
CA THR A 18 -3.15 -19.24 14.97
C THR A 18 -2.40 -20.48 14.44
N LEU A 19 -1.09 -20.33 14.24
CA LEU A 19 -0.16 -21.38 13.76
C LEU A 19 -0.37 -21.81 12.30
N GLU A 20 -1.04 -20.99 11.48
CA GLU A 20 -1.24 -21.28 10.06
C GLU A 20 -0.23 -20.55 9.16
N TYR A 21 0.23 -21.27 8.13
CA TYR A 21 0.96 -20.69 6.99
C TYR A 21 0.05 -20.78 5.77
N VAL A 22 -0.41 -19.62 5.27
CA VAL A 22 -1.38 -19.58 4.18
C VAL A 22 -0.85 -18.74 3.02
N ALA A 23 -0.93 -19.28 1.81
CA ALA A 23 -0.67 -18.53 0.58
C ALA A 23 -1.97 -18.31 -0.20
N ILE A 24 -2.36 -17.05 -0.35
CA ILE A 24 -3.52 -16.60 -1.10
C ILE A 24 -3.01 -15.88 -2.35
N LEU A 25 -3.03 -16.58 -3.48
CA LEU A 25 -2.47 -16.11 -4.74
C LEU A 25 -3.57 -16.00 -5.79
N ALA A 26 -3.64 -14.89 -6.49
CA ALA A 26 -4.47 -14.75 -7.68
C ALA A 26 -4.02 -15.72 -8.78
N ALA A 27 -4.98 -16.19 -9.57
CA ALA A 27 -4.70 -16.86 -10.83
C ALA A 27 -4.09 -15.88 -11.85
N PRO A 28 -3.27 -16.35 -12.80
CA PRO A 28 -2.62 -15.48 -13.78
C PRO A 28 -3.61 -14.62 -14.57
N GLY A 29 -3.39 -13.30 -14.60
CA GLY A 29 -4.23 -12.34 -15.33
C GLY A 29 -5.57 -12.01 -14.66
N GLU A 30 -5.81 -12.53 -13.45
CA GLU A 30 -7.04 -12.28 -12.68
C GLU A 30 -6.73 -11.41 -11.46
N VAL A 31 -7.74 -10.66 -10.99
CA VAL A 31 -7.62 -9.81 -9.78
C VAL A 31 -8.78 -10.15 -8.83
N PRO A 32 -8.78 -11.35 -8.21
CA PRO A 32 -9.85 -11.77 -7.32
C PRO A 32 -10.03 -10.79 -6.17
N ARG A 33 -11.28 -10.60 -5.76
CA ARG A 33 -11.68 -9.61 -4.76
C ARG A 33 -11.99 -10.28 -3.42
N LEU A 34 -11.39 -9.79 -2.34
CA LEU A 34 -11.81 -10.02 -0.96
C LEU A 34 -12.59 -8.81 -0.45
N GLN A 35 -13.65 -9.04 0.32
CA GLN A 35 -14.45 -7.98 0.92
C GLN A 35 -14.93 -8.37 2.32
N GLY A 36 -14.70 -7.48 3.27
CA GLY A 36 -15.27 -7.54 4.62
C GLY A 36 -16.74 -7.12 4.66
N ASN A 37 -17.57 -7.80 5.45
CA ASN A 37 -18.97 -7.43 5.70
C ASN A 37 -19.20 -7.33 7.21
N GLY A 38 -18.95 -6.15 7.78
CA GLY A 38 -18.91 -5.91 9.22
C GLY A 38 -17.70 -6.49 9.95
N ALA A 39 -16.62 -6.80 9.22
CA ALA A 39 -15.34 -7.28 9.74
C ALA A 39 -14.23 -6.95 8.71
N PRO A 40 -12.93 -7.06 9.06
CA PRO A 40 -11.84 -6.86 8.11
C PRO A 40 -11.94 -7.76 6.88
N GLY A 41 -11.43 -7.29 5.73
CA GLY A 41 -11.35 -8.11 4.52
C GLY A 41 -10.43 -9.33 4.68
N LEU A 42 -9.31 -9.14 5.40
CA LEU A 42 -8.38 -10.19 5.83
C LEU A 42 -7.92 -9.92 7.26
N THR A 43 -8.05 -10.91 8.14
CA THR A 43 -7.45 -10.87 9.49
C THR A 43 -6.37 -11.94 9.60
N VAL A 44 -5.17 -11.52 10.03
CA VAL A 44 -4.04 -12.41 10.32
C VAL A 44 -3.77 -12.38 11.81
N TYR A 45 -4.12 -13.46 12.52
CA TYR A 45 -3.90 -13.55 13.96
C TYR A 45 -2.42 -13.79 14.31
N GLU A 46 -2.09 -13.60 15.59
CA GLU A 46 -0.77 -13.91 16.16
C GLU A 46 -0.30 -15.32 15.78
N ASP A 47 1.02 -15.51 15.74
CA ASP A 47 1.68 -16.77 15.37
C ASP A 47 1.32 -17.35 13.98
N SER A 48 0.73 -16.53 13.10
CA SER A 48 0.33 -16.93 11.75
C SER A 48 1.15 -16.19 10.70
N THR A 49 1.31 -16.79 9.52
CA THR A 49 2.00 -16.18 8.38
C THR A 49 1.14 -16.27 7.13
N VAL A 50 0.85 -15.13 6.51
CA VAL A 50 0.07 -15.06 5.28
C VAL A 50 0.89 -14.44 4.15
N TYR A 51 0.88 -15.08 2.99
CA TYR A 51 1.40 -14.54 1.73
C TYR A 51 0.21 -14.20 0.82
N LEU A 52 0.05 -12.93 0.48
CA LEU A 52 -1.00 -12.43 -0.38
C LEU A 52 -0.38 -11.88 -1.66
N ARG A 53 -0.83 -12.36 -2.83
CA ARG A 53 -0.34 -11.86 -4.12
C ARG A 53 -1.41 -11.71 -5.19
N GLY A 54 -1.44 -10.56 -5.86
CA GLY A 54 -2.35 -10.30 -6.99
C GLY A 54 -3.82 -10.11 -6.60
N VAL A 55 -4.12 -9.99 -5.31
CA VAL A 55 -5.50 -9.93 -4.80
C VAL A 55 -5.91 -8.48 -4.57
N SER A 56 -7.19 -8.17 -4.80
CA SER A 56 -7.78 -6.89 -4.38
C SER A 56 -8.58 -7.05 -3.09
N VAL A 57 -8.32 -6.22 -2.09
CA VAL A 57 -9.09 -6.14 -0.84
C VAL A 57 -9.78 -4.79 -0.80
N ARG A 58 -11.07 -4.74 -1.13
CA ARG A 58 -11.75 -3.45 -1.38
C ARG A 58 -13.22 -3.42 -1.02
N GLN A 59 -13.70 -2.20 -0.75
CA GLN A 59 -15.11 -1.90 -0.49
C GLN A 59 -15.67 -2.67 0.72
N GLY A 60 -14.83 -3.01 1.70
CA GLY A 60 -15.27 -3.57 2.97
C GLY A 60 -15.80 -2.49 3.92
N ASP A 61 -16.68 -2.90 4.85
CA ASP A 61 -17.27 -2.04 5.87
C ASP A 61 -16.39 -1.85 7.13
N ASP A 62 -15.12 -2.29 7.05
CA ASP A 62 -14.11 -2.22 8.11
C ASP A 62 -12.74 -1.92 7.45
N VAL A 63 -11.62 -2.17 8.12
CA VAL A 63 -10.27 -2.13 7.54
C VAL A 63 -10.11 -3.18 6.44
N GLY A 64 -9.27 -2.91 5.45
CA GLY A 64 -8.94 -3.91 4.43
C GLY A 64 -8.23 -5.12 5.03
N VAL A 65 -7.11 -4.89 5.71
CA VAL A 65 -6.28 -5.95 6.31
C VAL A 65 -5.94 -5.60 7.76
N LEU A 66 -6.17 -6.55 8.67
CA LEU A 66 -5.76 -6.47 10.08
C LEU A 66 -4.64 -7.48 10.36
N VAL A 67 -3.52 -7.00 10.92
CA VAL A 67 -2.27 -7.76 11.06
C VAL A 67 -1.83 -7.83 12.53
N SER A 68 -1.94 -9.01 13.13
CA SER A 68 -1.34 -9.35 14.42
C SER A 68 -0.28 -10.45 14.33
N GLY A 69 -0.28 -11.22 13.24
CA GLY A 69 0.80 -12.14 12.84
C GLY A 69 1.77 -11.50 11.84
N ALA A 70 2.31 -12.30 10.92
CA ALA A 70 3.15 -11.81 9.84
C ALA A 70 2.42 -11.89 8.48
N VAL A 71 2.48 -10.82 7.68
CA VAL A 71 1.88 -10.79 6.35
C VAL A 71 2.83 -10.23 5.30
N TRP A 72 2.94 -10.93 4.17
CA TRP A 72 3.63 -10.49 2.97
C TRP A 72 2.61 -10.21 1.89
N ILE A 73 2.50 -8.95 1.48
CA ILE A 73 1.55 -8.47 0.49
C ILE A 73 2.33 -7.99 -0.73
N GLN A 74 2.14 -8.66 -1.86
CA GLN A 74 2.85 -8.39 -3.10
C GLN A 74 1.86 -8.14 -4.24
N GLN A 75 2.05 -7.08 -5.03
CA GLN A 75 1.22 -6.84 -6.23
C GLN A 75 -0.29 -6.84 -5.92
N CYS A 76 -0.68 -6.28 -4.77
CA CYS A 76 -2.08 -6.26 -4.32
C CYS A 76 -2.68 -4.85 -4.40
N ARG A 77 -4.01 -4.78 -4.39
CA ARG A 77 -4.78 -3.53 -4.41
C ARG A 77 -5.70 -3.47 -3.20
N ILE A 78 -5.35 -2.69 -2.18
CA ILE A 78 -6.11 -2.53 -0.94
C ILE A 78 -6.76 -1.15 -0.96
N PHE A 79 -8.06 -1.07 -1.24
CA PHE A 79 -8.66 0.22 -1.61
C PHE A 79 -10.10 0.44 -1.14
N ASN A 80 -10.45 1.67 -0.77
CA ASN A 80 -11.81 2.09 -0.41
C ASN A 80 -12.51 1.17 0.61
N ASN A 81 -11.78 0.75 1.64
CA ASN A 81 -12.37 0.10 2.80
C ASN A 81 -12.72 1.19 3.83
N SER A 82 -13.91 1.14 4.44
CA SER A 82 -14.40 2.25 5.26
C SER A 82 -13.62 2.44 6.56
N GLY A 83 -12.97 1.39 7.07
CA GLY A 83 -12.10 1.47 8.25
C GLY A 83 -10.64 1.85 7.95
N GLY A 84 -10.28 2.07 6.68
CA GLY A 84 -8.89 2.30 6.27
C GLY A 84 -8.30 1.10 5.52
N GLY A 85 -7.05 1.22 5.06
CA GLY A 85 -6.42 0.20 4.23
C GLY A 85 -5.89 -0.99 5.05
N ILE A 86 -4.85 -0.76 5.84
CA ILE A 86 -4.15 -1.78 6.62
C ILE A 86 -3.95 -1.29 8.05
N VAL A 87 -4.19 -2.16 9.03
CA VAL A 87 -3.84 -1.93 10.44
C VAL A 87 -2.87 -3.01 10.90
N VAL A 88 -1.71 -2.59 11.41
CA VAL A 88 -0.74 -3.46 12.10
C VAL A 88 -0.90 -3.27 13.60
N ASP A 89 -1.29 -4.35 14.28
CA ASP A 89 -1.50 -4.41 15.73
C ASP A 89 -0.84 -5.68 16.30
N GLY A 90 0.48 -5.60 16.45
CA GLY A 90 1.34 -6.57 17.14
C GLY A 90 2.29 -7.32 16.21
N GLY A 91 2.02 -7.28 14.91
CA GLY A 91 2.64 -8.12 13.89
C GLY A 91 3.74 -7.49 13.03
N GLU A 92 4.02 -8.14 11.90
CA GLU A 92 4.94 -7.68 10.86
C GLU A 92 4.21 -7.57 9.52
N LEU A 93 4.28 -6.40 8.89
CA LEU A 93 3.81 -6.15 7.54
C LEU A 93 5.01 -6.02 6.59
N VAL A 94 5.03 -6.83 5.54
CA VAL A 94 5.84 -6.58 4.35
C VAL A 94 4.91 -6.24 3.20
N LEU A 95 5.03 -5.03 2.66
CA LEU A 95 4.21 -4.53 1.57
C LEU A 95 5.11 -4.16 0.39
N GLU A 96 4.89 -4.80 -0.74
CA GLU A 96 5.75 -4.67 -1.91
C GLU A 96 4.93 -4.53 -3.20
N ASN A 97 5.30 -3.59 -4.07
CA ASN A 97 4.64 -3.39 -5.38
C ASN A 97 3.12 -3.32 -5.28
N SER A 98 2.58 -2.69 -4.24
CA SER A 98 1.15 -2.71 -3.97
C SER A 98 0.56 -1.32 -3.95
N PHE A 99 -0.74 -1.26 -4.22
CA PHE A 99 -1.55 -0.06 -4.06
C PHE A 99 -2.30 -0.13 -2.74
N VAL A 100 -2.21 0.93 -1.94
CA VAL A 100 -3.05 1.13 -0.77
C VAL A 100 -3.68 2.52 -0.86
N GLY A 101 -4.99 2.63 -0.70
CA GLY A 101 -5.57 3.96 -0.73
C GLY A 101 -7.07 4.00 -0.52
N GLY A 102 -7.62 5.20 -0.68
CA GLY A 102 -9.06 5.38 -0.64
C GLY A 102 -9.50 6.80 -0.36
N THR A 103 -10.82 6.93 -0.30
CA THR A 103 -11.51 8.21 -0.06
C THR A 103 -12.26 8.23 1.28
N SER A 104 -11.95 7.32 2.20
CA SER A 104 -12.57 7.23 3.53
C SER A 104 -11.99 8.32 4.45
N SER A 105 -12.83 9.13 5.07
CA SER A 105 -12.44 10.17 6.03
C SER A 105 -12.10 9.60 7.40
N ASP A 106 -11.30 10.34 8.19
CA ASP A 106 -11.00 10.06 9.60
C ASP A 106 -10.35 8.69 9.89
N VAL A 107 -9.82 8.01 8.86
CA VAL A 107 -9.14 6.71 8.97
C VAL A 107 -7.88 6.69 8.11
N PRO A 108 -6.71 6.30 8.64
CA PRO A 108 -5.47 6.26 7.86
C PRO A 108 -5.48 5.11 6.83
N MET A 109 -4.71 5.26 5.75
CA MET A 109 -4.57 4.17 4.76
C MET A 109 -3.71 3.04 5.29
N ILE A 110 -2.66 3.36 6.04
CA ILE A 110 -1.89 2.38 6.83
C ILE A 110 -1.75 2.91 8.25
N GLN A 111 -2.23 2.14 9.23
CA GLN A 111 -1.99 2.39 10.65
C GLN A 111 -1.02 1.37 11.20
N ILE A 112 0.04 1.82 11.87
CA ILE A 112 0.92 0.96 12.67
C ILE A 112 0.62 1.28 14.14
N ALA A 113 -0.36 0.58 14.70
CA ALA A 113 -0.74 0.74 16.10
C ALA A 113 0.35 0.15 17.02
N THR A 114 0.74 -1.09 16.74
CA THR A 114 1.87 -1.79 17.35
C THR A 114 2.48 -2.76 16.33
N GLY A 115 3.77 -3.09 16.45
CA GLY A 115 4.46 -3.97 15.49
C GLY A 115 5.38 -3.20 14.53
N THR A 116 5.64 -3.76 13.34
CA THR A 116 6.54 -3.15 12.34
C THR A 116 6.01 -3.29 10.91
N ALA A 117 6.43 -2.36 10.05
CA ALA A 117 6.15 -2.41 8.62
C ALA A 117 7.40 -2.16 7.77
N ASN A 118 7.60 -2.96 6.73
CA ASN A 118 8.57 -2.75 5.68
C ASN A 118 7.83 -2.56 4.35
N ILE A 119 7.85 -1.35 3.83
CA ILE A 119 7.10 -0.94 2.65
C ILE A 119 8.08 -0.58 1.55
N VAL A 120 8.01 -1.27 0.42
CA VAL A 120 8.95 -1.10 -0.69
C VAL A 120 8.20 -0.98 -2.01
N TYR A 121 8.56 -0.01 -2.85
CA TYR A 121 7.94 0.19 -4.17
C TYR A 121 6.41 0.14 -4.12
N SER A 122 5.79 0.80 -3.15
CA SER A 122 4.32 0.80 -3.02
C SER A 122 3.78 2.20 -3.25
N THR A 123 2.55 2.30 -3.75
CA THR A 123 1.86 3.58 -3.94
C THR A 123 0.75 3.67 -2.91
N ILE A 124 0.87 4.64 -1.99
CA ILE A 124 -0.09 4.85 -0.91
C ILE A 124 -0.75 6.21 -1.11
N GLY A 125 -2.07 6.22 -1.31
CA GLY A 125 -2.80 7.45 -1.60
C GLY A 125 -4.06 7.64 -0.78
N ALA A 126 -4.13 8.77 -0.07
CA ALA A 126 -5.31 9.25 0.63
C ALA A 126 -5.83 10.55 -0.01
N THR A 127 -7.14 10.69 -0.16
CA THR A 127 -7.78 11.94 -0.65
C THR A 127 -8.93 12.43 0.22
N ALA A 128 -9.18 11.81 1.35
CA ALA A 128 -10.30 12.19 2.21
C ALA A 128 -9.90 13.32 3.16
N VAL A 129 -10.90 13.86 3.86
CA VAL A 129 -10.64 14.82 4.94
C VAL A 129 -10.15 14.13 6.21
N SER A 130 -9.25 14.77 6.96
CA SER A 130 -8.77 14.32 8.27
C SER A 130 -8.20 12.89 8.28
N THR A 131 -7.65 12.42 7.16
CA THR A 131 -6.98 11.11 7.05
C THR A 131 -5.47 11.31 6.95
N SER A 132 -4.72 10.23 7.12
CA SER A 132 -3.30 10.18 6.80
C SER A 132 -3.00 9.03 5.85
N ALA A 133 -2.00 9.18 4.98
CA ALA A 133 -1.56 8.04 4.19
C ALA A 133 -0.94 6.98 5.12
N ILE A 134 -0.12 7.42 6.08
CA ILE A 134 0.46 6.54 7.10
C ILE A 134 0.41 7.21 8.47
N GLU A 135 -0.02 6.46 9.47
CA GLU A 135 -0.10 6.91 10.87
C GLU A 135 0.49 5.85 11.82
N CYS A 136 1.27 6.30 12.82
CA CYS A 136 1.74 5.46 13.91
C CYS A 136 2.08 6.28 15.16
N VAL A 137 2.14 5.62 16.32
CA VAL A 137 2.64 6.24 17.57
C VAL A 137 4.17 6.32 17.56
N ASP A 138 4.83 5.25 17.11
CA ASP A 138 6.28 5.14 16.97
C ASP A 138 6.59 4.14 15.84
N GLY A 139 7.33 4.60 14.84
CA GLY A 139 7.70 3.86 13.64
C GLY A 139 9.07 3.19 13.76
N THR A 140 9.69 3.18 14.94
CA THR A 140 10.97 2.53 15.17
C THR A 140 10.95 1.07 14.69
N GLY A 141 11.91 0.70 13.84
CA GLY A 141 11.98 -0.63 13.23
C GLY A 141 11.11 -0.80 11.99
N SER A 142 10.33 0.21 11.61
CA SER A 142 9.59 0.26 10.34
C SER A 142 10.35 1.10 9.32
N THR A 143 10.20 0.74 8.04
CA THR A 143 10.89 1.37 6.92
C THR A 143 9.91 1.58 5.76
N ILE A 144 10.07 2.70 5.06
CA ILE A 144 9.42 2.97 3.78
C ILE A 144 10.51 3.34 2.80
N ARG A 145 10.55 2.64 1.66
CA ARG A 145 11.56 2.86 0.64
C ARG A 145 11.01 2.80 -0.77
N ASN A 146 11.58 3.62 -1.66
CA ASN A 146 11.27 3.61 -3.09
C ASN A 146 9.76 3.73 -3.39
N SER A 147 8.99 4.33 -2.48
CA SER A 147 7.52 4.35 -2.52
C SER A 147 6.99 5.75 -2.84
N ILE A 148 5.75 5.81 -3.32
CA ILE A 148 4.98 7.06 -3.38
C ILE A 148 4.07 7.07 -2.16
N VAL A 149 4.15 8.13 -1.37
CA VAL A 149 3.19 8.43 -0.32
C VAL A 149 2.52 9.74 -0.70
N MET A 150 1.20 9.81 -0.58
CA MET A 150 0.47 11.04 -0.90
C MET A 150 -0.81 11.16 -0.07
N PHE A 151 -1.15 12.39 0.24
CA PHE A 151 -2.34 12.88 0.92
C PHE A 151 -2.87 14.16 0.25
N ASN A 152 -3.79 14.00 -0.68
CA ASN A 152 -4.41 15.12 -1.38
C ASN A 152 -5.66 15.62 -0.64
N ASN A 153 -5.48 16.41 0.41
CA ASN A 153 -6.62 17.05 1.09
C ASN A 153 -6.50 18.58 1.28
N GLY A 154 -5.35 19.19 0.97
CA GLY A 154 -5.17 20.65 1.02
C GLY A 154 -5.25 21.24 2.44
N ASP A 155 -4.16 21.85 2.90
CA ASP A 155 -4.04 22.65 4.14
C ASP A 155 -4.64 22.07 5.44
N ASP A 156 -5.03 20.79 5.50
CA ASP A 156 -5.60 20.16 6.68
C ASP A 156 -4.55 20.10 7.80
N PRO A 157 -4.77 20.79 8.93
CA PRO A 157 -3.81 20.79 10.03
C PRO A 157 -3.85 19.50 10.87
N ASN A 158 -4.88 18.66 10.69
CA ASN A 158 -5.11 17.45 11.50
C ASN A 158 -4.86 16.15 10.73
N GLY A 159 -4.92 16.18 9.40
CA GLY A 159 -4.48 15.09 8.52
C GLY A 159 -3.04 15.31 8.04
N GLY A 160 -2.39 14.27 7.56
CA GLY A 160 -1.03 14.39 7.08
C GLY A 160 -0.60 13.25 6.16
N GLU A 161 0.31 13.55 5.26
CA GLU A 161 0.95 12.52 4.46
C GLU A 161 1.60 11.44 5.34
N LEU A 162 2.28 11.84 6.40
CA LEU A 162 2.97 10.93 7.31
C LEU A 162 2.92 11.46 8.74
N ILE A 163 2.19 10.76 9.60
CA ILE A 163 2.15 11.02 11.04
C ILE A 163 2.72 9.80 11.76
N CYS A 164 4.04 9.62 11.66
CA CYS A 164 4.70 8.43 12.20
C CYS A 164 6.13 8.76 12.63
N PRO A 165 6.37 9.10 13.91
CA PRO A 165 7.70 9.43 14.42
C PRO A 165 8.67 8.26 14.25
N ASN A 166 9.97 8.53 14.04
CA ASN A 166 11.05 7.52 13.97
C ASN A 166 10.94 6.46 12.86
N ILE A 167 9.95 6.53 11.98
CA ILE A 167 9.95 5.69 10.78
C ILE A 167 11.11 6.07 9.87
N GLU A 168 11.79 5.08 9.31
CA GLU A 168 12.88 5.33 8.37
C GLU A 168 12.32 5.53 6.96
N LEU A 169 12.70 6.64 6.32
CA LEU A 169 12.33 6.97 4.94
C LEU A 169 13.57 6.98 4.05
N VAL A 170 13.55 6.23 2.96
CA VAL A 170 14.67 6.13 2.02
C VAL A 170 14.19 6.23 0.57
N ASN A 171 14.65 7.23 -0.19
CA ASN A 171 14.38 7.35 -1.64
C ASN A 171 12.89 7.25 -2.02
N ASN A 172 12.01 7.81 -1.21
CA ASN A 172 10.59 7.89 -1.51
C ASN A 172 10.28 9.18 -2.25
N ALA A 173 9.08 9.25 -2.82
CA ALA A 173 8.49 10.48 -3.32
C ALA A 173 7.27 10.84 -2.46
N LEU A 174 7.33 12.02 -1.85
CA LEU A 174 6.37 12.52 -0.87
C LEU A 174 6.00 13.96 -1.19
N GLU A 175 4.85 14.45 -0.73
CA GLU A 175 4.49 15.87 -0.77
C GLU A 175 5.46 16.73 0.04
N GLY A 176 5.71 16.31 1.28
CA GLY A 176 6.57 17.00 2.22
C GLY A 176 8.06 16.94 1.87
N ASP A 177 8.83 17.85 2.46
CA ASP A 177 10.29 17.85 2.38
C ASP A 177 10.88 16.99 3.51
N PHE A 178 11.20 15.74 3.16
CA PHE A 178 11.86 14.79 4.05
C PHE A 178 13.28 14.52 3.57
N ALA A 179 14.26 14.65 4.47
CA ALA A 179 15.67 14.45 4.12
C ALA A 179 15.90 13.09 3.44
N GLY A 180 16.62 13.09 2.31
CA GLY A 180 16.91 11.87 1.55
C GLY A 180 15.75 11.35 0.69
N ASN A 181 14.67 12.12 0.54
CA ASN A 181 13.50 11.79 -0.28
C ASN A 181 13.22 12.92 -1.28
N VAL A 182 12.37 12.64 -2.26
CA VAL A 182 11.91 13.62 -3.25
C VAL A 182 10.66 14.32 -2.73
N SER A 183 10.72 15.65 -2.59
CA SER A 183 9.53 16.48 -2.36
C SER A 183 8.82 16.78 -3.67
N LEU A 184 7.55 16.42 -3.75
CA LEU A 184 6.66 16.58 -4.89
C LEU A 184 5.89 17.91 -4.81
N GLY A 185 5.79 18.51 -3.61
CA GLY A 185 4.86 19.61 -3.36
C GLY A 185 3.42 19.13 -3.55
N ASN A 186 2.58 19.95 -4.18
CA ASN A 186 1.18 19.61 -4.40
C ASN A 186 1.06 18.39 -5.34
N VAL A 187 0.48 17.31 -4.82
CA VAL A 187 0.12 16.13 -5.60
C VAL A 187 -1.18 16.29 -6.36
N SER A 188 -1.39 15.45 -7.38
CA SER A 188 -2.66 15.39 -8.11
C SER A 188 -3.11 13.96 -8.33
N THR A 189 -4.39 13.70 -8.08
CA THR A 189 -5.02 12.40 -8.43
C THR A 189 -5.01 12.13 -9.94
N MET A 190 -4.81 13.17 -10.77
CA MET A 190 -4.67 13.02 -12.22
C MET A 190 -3.40 12.30 -12.64
N TRP A 191 -2.41 12.15 -11.76
CA TRP A 191 -1.21 11.36 -12.02
C TRP A 191 -1.48 9.86 -12.11
N PHE A 192 -2.68 9.42 -11.70
CA PHE A 192 -3.05 8.02 -11.68
C PHE A 192 -4.10 7.70 -12.73
N ALA A 193 -4.09 6.46 -13.22
CA ALA A 193 -5.01 5.99 -14.25
C ALA A 193 -6.48 6.11 -13.81
N ASN A 194 -6.81 5.67 -12.59
CA ASN A 194 -8.16 5.79 -12.05
C ASN A 194 -8.16 5.74 -10.51
N PHE A 195 -7.66 6.83 -9.92
CA PHE A 195 -7.50 6.98 -8.47
C PHE A 195 -8.75 6.56 -7.69
N ASN A 196 -9.92 7.10 -8.03
CA ASN A 196 -11.16 6.88 -7.28
C ASN A 196 -11.65 5.42 -7.27
N ASN A 197 -11.13 4.56 -8.16
CA ASN A 197 -11.47 3.14 -8.24
C ASN A 197 -10.33 2.22 -7.76
N GLY A 198 -9.25 2.79 -7.20
CA GLY A 198 -8.12 2.05 -6.65
C GLY A 198 -7.10 1.61 -7.67
N ASP A 199 -7.12 2.22 -8.85
CA ASP A 199 -6.07 2.07 -9.85
C ASP A 199 -5.10 3.24 -9.74
N LEU A 200 -4.02 2.98 -8.99
CA LEU A 200 -2.94 3.91 -8.74
C LEU A 200 -1.75 3.68 -9.70
N ALA A 201 -2.00 3.07 -10.86
CA ALA A 201 -1.02 3.03 -11.94
C ALA A 201 -0.74 4.46 -12.43
N LEU A 202 0.50 4.75 -12.79
CA LEU A 202 0.94 6.08 -13.19
C LEU A 202 0.43 6.39 -14.60
N ASN A 203 -0.11 7.59 -14.76
CA ASN A 203 -0.56 8.11 -16.05
C ASN A 203 0.64 8.82 -16.73
N PRO A 204 1.20 8.26 -17.83
CA PRO A 204 2.41 8.82 -18.47
C PRO A 204 2.23 10.23 -19.04
N GLN A 205 0.99 10.68 -19.24
CA GLN A 205 0.70 12.00 -19.78
C GLN A 205 0.69 13.10 -18.70
N THR A 206 0.53 12.74 -17.43
CA THR A 206 0.32 13.69 -16.34
C THR A 206 1.29 13.53 -15.17
N VAL A 207 1.94 12.36 -15.04
CA VAL A 207 2.88 12.10 -13.96
C VAL A 207 4.10 13.03 -14.05
N PRO A 208 4.59 13.59 -12.92
CA PRO A 208 5.82 14.35 -12.89
C PRO A 208 7.04 13.49 -13.26
N ALA A 209 7.90 14.00 -14.14
CA ALA A 209 9.11 13.30 -14.56
C ALA A 209 10.06 12.94 -13.41
N ILE A 210 10.02 13.69 -12.30
CA ILE A 210 10.86 13.43 -11.12
C ILE A 210 10.58 12.06 -10.48
N LEU A 211 9.37 11.52 -10.64
CA LEU A 211 9.01 10.20 -10.11
C LEU A 211 9.77 9.06 -10.80
N THR A 212 10.20 9.25 -12.05
CA THR A 212 10.91 8.24 -12.85
C THR A 212 12.35 7.97 -12.37
N THR A 213 12.86 8.80 -11.47
CA THR A 213 14.22 8.69 -10.90
C THR A 213 14.24 8.87 -9.39
N ALA A 214 13.07 8.86 -8.73
CA ALA A 214 12.96 9.14 -7.30
C ALA A 214 13.42 7.96 -6.43
N ALA A 215 13.27 6.73 -6.93
CA ALA A 215 13.74 5.53 -6.27
C ALA A 215 15.19 5.20 -6.65
N THR A 216 15.84 4.38 -5.82
CA THR A 216 17.11 3.73 -6.17
C THR A 216 16.96 2.23 -5.99
N TRP A 217 17.15 1.47 -7.07
CA TRP A 217 17.03 0.03 -7.04
C TRP A 217 18.21 -0.60 -6.29
N LEU A 218 17.93 -1.52 -5.37
CA LEU A 218 18.90 -2.24 -4.55
C LEU A 218 18.81 -3.75 -4.79
N SER A 219 19.88 -4.47 -4.47
CA SER A 219 19.86 -5.94 -4.55
C SER A 219 18.78 -6.53 -3.64
N GLY A 220 17.89 -7.34 -4.21
CA GLY A 220 16.74 -7.92 -3.51
C GLY A 220 15.43 -7.19 -3.76
N ASP A 221 15.47 -6.02 -4.42
CA ASP A 221 14.28 -5.31 -4.84
C ASP A 221 13.51 -6.07 -5.93
N PRO A 222 12.21 -5.79 -6.07
CA PRO A 222 11.42 -6.37 -7.14
C PRO A 222 11.98 -6.05 -8.53
N THR A 223 11.91 -7.03 -9.41
CA THR A 223 12.38 -6.90 -10.80
C THR A 223 11.26 -6.54 -11.78
N THR A 224 10.02 -6.58 -11.31
CA THR A 224 8.84 -6.10 -12.03
C THR A 224 8.00 -5.23 -11.10
N ASP A 225 7.06 -4.48 -11.64
CA ASP A 225 6.11 -3.65 -10.90
C ASP A 225 4.80 -4.43 -10.57
N ILE A 226 3.71 -3.74 -10.26
CA ILE A 226 2.41 -4.34 -9.96
C ILE A 226 1.74 -5.03 -11.15
N ASP A 227 1.93 -4.52 -12.36
CA ASP A 227 1.30 -5.02 -13.59
C ASP A 227 2.22 -5.98 -14.37
N GLY A 228 3.46 -6.14 -13.90
CA GLY A 228 4.44 -7.09 -14.40
C GLY A 228 5.48 -6.45 -15.32
N ASP A 229 5.46 -5.13 -15.46
CA ASP A 229 6.41 -4.38 -16.27
C ASP A 229 7.78 -4.35 -15.60
N PRO A 230 8.86 -4.49 -16.38
CA PRO A 230 10.20 -4.67 -15.85
C PRO A 230 10.73 -3.39 -15.18
N ARG A 231 11.29 -3.55 -13.99
CA ARG A 231 12.05 -2.51 -13.29
C ARG A 231 13.53 -2.57 -13.66
N SER A 232 14.28 -1.55 -13.24
CA SER A 232 15.74 -1.63 -13.22
C SER A 232 16.18 -2.88 -12.44
N ALA A 233 17.17 -3.62 -12.93
CA ALA A 233 17.74 -4.78 -12.22
C ALA A 233 19.22 -4.54 -11.85
N MET A 234 19.61 -3.28 -11.77
CA MET A 234 21.00 -2.86 -11.52
C MET A 234 21.10 -2.13 -10.17
N PRO A 235 21.83 -2.69 -9.17
CA PRO A 235 22.02 -2.02 -7.89
C PRO A 235 22.58 -0.60 -8.04
N GLY A 236 21.94 0.36 -7.36
CA GLY A 236 22.31 1.77 -7.38
C GLY A 236 21.77 2.56 -8.57
N ALA A 237 21.06 1.94 -9.51
CA ALA A 237 20.41 2.66 -10.61
C ALA A 237 19.18 3.40 -10.10
N ALA A 238 18.95 4.60 -10.66
CA ALA A 238 17.71 5.33 -10.47
C ALA A 238 16.53 4.53 -11.04
N ASP A 239 15.38 4.63 -10.40
CA ASP A 239 14.16 3.90 -10.76
C ASP A 239 12.90 4.71 -10.40
N PHE A 240 11.74 4.19 -10.81
CA PHE A 240 10.44 4.76 -10.49
C PHE A 240 10.08 4.55 -9.03
N ALA A 241 9.74 5.62 -8.31
CA ALA A 241 9.09 5.48 -7.02
C ALA A 241 7.66 4.95 -7.20
N GLY A 242 7.19 4.16 -6.22
CA GLY A 242 5.83 3.60 -6.22
C GLY A 242 5.73 2.23 -6.87
N ALA A 243 4.51 1.72 -6.98
CA ALA A 243 4.23 0.35 -7.39
C ALA A 243 4.17 0.09 -8.89
N ASP A 244 4.25 1.11 -9.74
CA ASP A 244 4.01 1.03 -11.19
C ASP A 244 5.08 1.79 -12.01
N VAL A 245 5.39 1.31 -13.23
CA VAL A 245 6.42 1.89 -14.13
C VAL A 245 5.96 2.24 -15.57
N PHE A 246 4.64 2.34 -15.84
CA PHE A 246 3.96 2.66 -17.13
C PHE A 246 3.43 1.49 -17.96
#